data_AF-A0A2R6CIE3-F1
#
_entry.id   AF-A0A2R6CIE3-F1
#
_cell.length_a   1.000
_cell.length_b   1.000
_cell.length_c   1.000
_cell.angle_alpha   90.00
_cell.angle_beta   90.00
_cell.angle_gamma   90.00
#
_symmetry.space_group_name_H-M   'P 1'
#
loop_
_entity.id
_entity.type
_entity.pdbx_description
1 polymer ?
#
loop_
_entity_poly.entity_id
_entity_poly.type
_entity_poly.pdbx_seq_one_letter_code
_entity_poly.pdbx_strand_id
1 'polypeptide(L)'
;MTLRNRLPEPVSRSIGFGSLIVMILGLAVGYILFMVGLGTYFGHTIPADDLSQIEAIAIAGIGIACVAIGYFGWKGFLYFSY
;
A
#
# COMPACT_ATOMS: atom_id res chain seq x y z
N MET A 1 -12.39 23.76 11.34
CA MET A 1 -11.20 24.38 10.70
C MET A 1 -10.27 23.25 10.28
N THR A 2 -10.16 22.98 8.98
CA THR A 2 -9.33 21.90 8.42
C THR A 2 -7.84 22.19 8.63
N LEU A 3 -7.04 21.17 8.98
CA LEU A 3 -5.58 21.25 9.18
C LEU A 3 -4.85 21.95 8.02
N ARG A 4 -5.39 21.83 6.80
CA ARG A 4 -4.91 22.52 5.60
C ARG A 4 -4.85 24.05 5.75
N ASN A 5 -5.82 24.66 6.42
CA ASN A 5 -5.88 26.12 6.57
C ASN A 5 -4.85 26.67 7.60
N ARG A 6 -4.10 25.81 8.28
CA ARG A 6 -3.06 26.21 9.24
C ARG A 6 -1.64 25.99 8.73
N LEU A 7 -1.47 25.36 7.57
CA LEU A 7 -0.16 25.00 7.05
C LEU A 7 0.25 25.93 5.89
N PRO A 8 1.47 26.49 5.90
CA PRO A 8 1.96 27.29 4.79
C PRO A 8 2.08 26.42 3.52
N GLU A 9 1.78 27.01 2.35
CA GLU A 9 1.75 26.34 1.04
C GLU A 9 2.94 25.43 0.71
N PRO A 10 4.21 25.77 1.03
CA PRO A 10 5.32 24.85 0.76
C PRO A 10 5.26 23.55 1.58
N VAL A 11 4.67 23.60 2.79
CA VAL A 11 4.56 22.42 3.67
C VAL A 11 3.40 21.53 3.23
N SER A 12 2.26 22.09 2.85
CA SER A 12 1.15 21.29 2.31
C SER A 12 1.56 20.55 1.02
N ARG A 13 2.32 21.21 0.15
CA ARG A 13 2.85 20.62 -1.08
C ARG A 13 3.82 19.47 -0.82
N SER A 14 4.71 19.63 0.17
CA SER A 14 5.66 18.59 0.57
C SER A 14 4.95 17.36 1.18
N ILE A 15 3.93 17.58 2.01
CA ILE A 15 3.09 16.51 2.57
C ILE A 15 2.29 15.80 1.47
N GLY A 16 1.77 16.55 0.50
CA GLY A 16 1.14 15.99 -0.69
C GLY A 16 2.07 15.05 -1.44
N PHE A 17 3.29 15.49 -1.74
CA PHE A 17 4.29 14.67 -2.43
C PHE A 17 4.67 13.41 -1.63
N GLY A 18 4.85 13.52 -0.32
CA GLY A 18 5.07 12.37 0.57
C GLY A 18 3.92 11.37 0.53
N SER A 19 2.68 11.86 0.54
CA SER A 19 1.47 11.02 0.46
C SER A 19 1.38 10.27 -0.89
N LEU A 20 1.84 10.91 -1.97
CA LEU A 20 1.91 10.31 -3.30
C LEU A 20 2.95 9.18 -3.36
N ILE A 21 4.11 9.35 -2.70
CA ILE A 21 5.12 8.28 -2.58
C ILE A 21 4.55 7.09 -1.81
N VAL A 22 3.89 7.34 -0.66
CA VAL A 22 3.25 6.30 0.15
C VAL A 22 2.17 5.56 -0.65
N MET A 23 1.41 6.28 -1.46
CA MET A 23 0.42 5.70 -2.36
C MET A 23 1.07 4.74 -3.37
N ILE A 24 2.09 5.19 -4.10
CA ILE A 24 2.76 4.38 -5.12
C ILE A 24 3.41 3.15 -4.48
N LEU A 25 4.15 3.33 -3.38
CA LEU A 25 4.81 2.23 -2.70
C LEU A 25 3.81 1.23 -2.11
N GLY A 26 2.74 1.72 -1.46
CA GLY A 26 1.71 0.86 -0.89
C GLY A 26 1.01 0.01 -1.95
N LEU A 27 0.70 0.59 -3.10
CA LEU A 27 0.10 -0.13 -4.23
C LEU A 27 1.08 -1.11 -4.89
N ALA A 28 2.32 -0.67 -5.17
CA ALA A 28 3.30 -1.52 -5.82
C ALA A 28 3.71 -2.71 -4.95
N VAL A 29 4.08 -2.47 -3.70
CA VAL A 29 4.46 -3.52 -2.74
C VAL A 29 3.25 -4.40 -2.43
N GLY A 30 2.07 -3.80 -2.21
CA GLY A 30 0.84 -4.54 -1.96
C GLY A 30 0.46 -5.48 -3.09
N TYR A 31 0.56 -5.02 -4.35
CA TYR A 31 0.32 -5.85 -5.53
C TYR A 31 1.29 -7.02 -5.63
N ILE A 32 2.58 -6.78 -5.43
CA ILE A 32 3.60 -7.83 -5.49
C ILE A 32 3.33 -8.89 -4.41
N LEU A 33 3.14 -8.47 -3.15
CA LEU A 33 2.85 -9.39 -2.05
C LEU A 33 1.55 -10.17 -2.26
N PHE A 34 0.51 -9.49 -2.76
CA PHE A 34 -0.77 -10.14 -3.05
C PHE A 34 -0.63 -11.21 -4.15
N MET A 35 0.04 -10.88 -5.25
CA MET A 35 0.27 -11.84 -6.35
C MET A 35 1.19 -12.98 -5.94
N VAL A 36 2.22 -12.71 -5.14
CA VAL A 36 3.08 -13.76 -4.59
C VAL A 36 2.30 -14.69 -3.68
N GLY A 37 1.52 -14.16 -2.73
CA GLY A 37 0.69 -14.97 -1.82
C GLY A 37 -0.38 -15.80 -2.53
N LEU A 38 -1.01 -15.23 -3.57
CA LEU A 38 -1.93 -15.97 -4.44
C LEU A 38 -1.23 -17.06 -5.24
N GLY A 39 -0.10 -16.73 -5.87
CA GLY A 39 0.69 -17.66 -6.66
C GLY A 39 1.18 -18.84 -5.83
N THR A 40 1.60 -18.60 -4.58
CA THR A 40 2.05 -19.65 -3.68
C THR A 40 0.89 -20.51 -3.19
N TYR A 41 -0.26 -19.89 -2.88
CA TYR A 41 -1.47 -20.63 -2.51
C TYR A 41 -1.92 -21.63 -3.60
N PHE A 42 -1.79 -21.24 -4.88
CA PHE A 42 -2.09 -22.10 -6.03
C PHE A 42 -0.90 -22.94 -6.53
N GLY A 43 0.24 -22.96 -5.82
CA GLY A 43 1.41 -23.77 -6.16
C GLY A 43 2.13 -23.38 -7.46
N HIS A 44 1.95 -22.16 -7.95
CA HIS A 44 2.54 -21.68 -9.21
C HIS A 44 3.90 -20.98 -9.05
N THR A 45 4.24 -20.48 -7.85
CA THR A 45 5.42 -19.61 -7.65
C THR A 45 6.49 -20.17 -6.70
N ILE A 46 6.11 -20.89 -5.65
CA ILE A 46 7.02 -21.56 -4.71
C ILE A 46 6.52 -23.01 -4.56
N PRO A 47 7.40 -24.03 -4.57
CA PRO A 47 6.98 -25.40 -4.32
C PRO A 47 6.17 -25.49 -3.02
N ALA A 48 5.01 -26.13 -3.08
CA ALA A 48 4.02 -26.17 -2.00
C ALA A 48 4.53 -26.81 -0.68
N ASP A 49 5.69 -27.45 -0.72
CA ASP A 49 6.32 -28.09 0.44
C ASP A 49 7.12 -27.12 1.33
N ASP A 50 7.46 -25.92 0.84
CA ASP A 50 8.27 -24.94 1.60
C ASP A 50 7.42 -23.92 2.38
N LEU A 51 6.13 -23.79 2.06
CA LEU A 51 5.27 -22.75 2.65
C LEU A 51 3.86 -23.26 2.89
N SER A 52 3.39 -23.16 4.14
CA SER A 52 2.02 -23.57 4.49
C SER A 52 0.97 -22.70 3.79
N GLN A 53 -0.16 -23.29 3.40
CA GLN A 53 -1.29 -22.54 2.82
C GLN A 53 -1.75 -21.37 3.71
N ILE A 54 -1.61 -21.52 5.03
CA ILE A 54 -1.95 -20.47 6.00
C ILE A 54 -0.99 -19.28 5.86
N GLU A 55 0.29 -19.54 5.65
CA GLU A 55 1.32 -18.51 5.46
C GLU A 55 1.14 -17.81 4.11
N ALA A 56 0.79 -18.53 3.05
CA ALA A 56 0.47 -17.95 1.75
C ALA A 56 -0.73 -16.97 1.83
N ILE A 57 -1.79 -17.36 2.55
CA ILE A 57 -2.94 -16.49 2.81
C ILE A 57 -2.54 -15.28 3.66
N ALA A 58 -1.67 -15.46 4.66
CA ALA A 58 -1.17 -14.37 5.47
C ALA A 58 -0.39 -13.34 4.63
N ILE A 59 0.47 -13.78 3.72
CA ILE A 59 1.20 -12.91 2.78
C ILE A 59 0.24 -12.15 1.87
N ALA A 60 -0.78 -12.82 1.33
CA ALA A 60 -1.81 -12.15 0.54
C ALA A 60 -2.57 -11.10 1.37
N GLY A 61 -2.89 -11.41 2.63
CA GLY A 61 -3.51 -10.48 3.57
C GLY A 61 -2.65 -9.24 3.86
N ILE A 62 -1.34 -9.41 4.04
CA ILE A 62 -0.39 -8.30 4.19
C ILE A 62 -0.36 -7.45 2.90
N GLY A 63 -0.40 -8.09 1.73
CA GLY A 63 -0.54 -7.39 0.45
C GLY A 63 -1.76 -6.48 0.40
N ILE A 64 -2.92 -6.97 0.84
CA ILE A 64 -4.15 -6.17 0.94
C ILE A 64 -3.98 -5.01 1.94
N ALA A 65 -3.35 -5.25 3.09
CA ALA A 65 -3.08 -4.19 4.06
C ALA A 65 -2.16 -3.08 3.49
N CYS A 66 -1.14 -3.45 2.72
CA CYS A 66 -0.28 -2.49 2.00
C CYS A 66 -1.07 -1.69 0.95
N VAL A 67 -1.96 -2.33 0.20
CA VAL A 67 -2.87 -1.63 -0.73
C VAL A 67 -3.76 -0.64 0.01
N ALA A 68 -4.29 -1.01 1.18
CA ALA A 68 -5.11 -0.12 2.01
C ALA A 68 -4.30 1.11 2.49
N ILE A 69 -3.04 0.93 2.90
CA ILE A 69 -2.14 2.05 3.23
C ILE A 69 -1.91 2.93 1.99
N GLY A 70 -1.71 2.33 0.81
CA GLY A 70 -1.59 3.07 -0.45
C GLY A 70 -2.83 3.90 -0.76
N TYR A 71 -4.02 3.37 -0.51
CA TYR A 71 -5.29 4.10 -0.65
C TYR A 71 -5.39 5.29 0.32
N PHE A 72 -4.94 5.15 1.57
CA PHE A 72 -4.85 6.29 2.48
C PHE A 72 -3.83 7.33 2.01
N GLY A 73 -2.71 6.91 1.40
CA GLY A 73 -1.77 7.79 0.72
C GLY A 73 -2.44 8.60 -0.40
N TRP A 74 -3.28 7.96 -1.22
CA TRP A 74 -4.08 8.64 -2.24
C TRP A 74 -5.01 9.69 -1.62
N LYS A 75 -5.74 9.33 -0.56
CA LYS A 75 -6.66 10.25 0.15
C LYS A 75 -5.91 11.43 0.77
N GLY A 76 -4.73 11.19 1.33
CA GLY A 76 -3.83 12.23 1.84
C GLY A 76 -3.36 13.17 0.73
N PHE A 77 -2.91 12.61 -0.40
CA PHE A 77 -2.50 13.40 -1.56
C PHE A 77 -3.62 14.32 -2.06
N LEU A 78 -4.84 13.79 -2.23
CA LEU A 78 -6.00 14.58 -2.63
C LEU A 78 -6.32 15.70 -1.63
N TYR A 79 -6.21 15.44 -0.32
CA TYR A 79 -6.55 16.41 0.71
C TYR A 79 -5.54 17.57 0.82
N PHE A 80 -4.26 17.29 0.59
CA PHE A 80 -3.18 18.29 0.73
C PHE A 80 -2.82 19.00 -0.56
N SER A 81 -3.08 18.37 -1.72
CA SER A 81 -2.66 18.89 -3.04
C SER A 81 -3.80 19.55 -3.81
N TYR A 82 -5.05 19.21 -3.53
CA TYR A 82 -6.26 19.80 -4.09
C TYR A 82 -7.09 20.44 -2.97
#